data_AF-A0A6N8X0V9-F1
#
_entry.id   AF-A0A6N8X0V9-F1
#
_cell.length_a   1.000
_cell.length_b   1.000
_cell.length_c   1.000
_cell.angle_alpha   90.00
_cell.angle_beta   90.00
_cell.angle_gamma   90.00
#
_symmetry.space_group_name_H-M   'P 1'
#
loop_
_entity.id
_entity.type
_entity.pdbx_description
1 polymer ?
#
loop_
_entity_poly.entity_id
_entity_poly.type
_entity_poly.pdbx_seq_one_letter_code
_entity_poly.pdbx_strand_id
1 'polypeptide(L)'
;MGGLVPFEWAAKKVLGPTLDEVGEDFRRLYITGREKLIRIAQRKIPDIEDGNVANLRVAADVLANGAMAADNEVCAEYFGGLLAASRTKDGKDDSLTPLVDVVKSLSSEQLRIHYWAYHTLNKALLALRPRPKVAEAPRRIFFQYLGPPDSASGHLGDLSVLRQRGLIESARTGLPVIRSKSDGREWAVPYVEVEATSFGMMLYAAAFNNLMWWQAIGTIRTEHHEDFPGIPLPKGYGFDLPSLLESVHEDGPFDLIRH
;
A
#
# COMPACT_ATOMS: atom_id res chain seq x y z
N MET A 1 14.57 -53.11 6.34
CA MET A 1 13.36 -52.43 6.86
C MET A 1 13.80 -51.07 7.39
N GLY A 2 13.69 -50.01 6.57
CA GLY A 2 13.99 -48.65 7.02
C GLY A 2 12.77 -48.07 7.74
N GLY A 3 12.86 -47.95 9.06
CA GLY A 3 11.81 -47.31 9.85
C GLY A 3 11.76 -45.82 9.53
N LEU A 4 10.59 -45.34 9.13
CA LEU A 4 10.28 -43.91 9.06
C LEU A 4 10.57 -43.32 10.44
N VAL A 5 11.62 -42.50 10.51
CA VAL A 5 11.94 -41.74 11.70
C VAL A 5 10.78 -40.76 11.93
N PRO A 6 10.11 -40.75 13.10
CA PRO A 6 9.01 -39.83 13.35
C PRO A 6 9.49 -38.38 13.17
N PHE A 7 8.73 -37.56 12.45
CA PHE A 7 9.09 -36.17 12.17
C PHE A 7 9.42 -35.39 13.44
N GLU A 8 8.68 -35.63 14.53
CA GLU A 8 8.95 -35.02 15.85
C GLU A 8 10.33 -35.40 16.42
N TRP A 9 10.77 -36.65 16.21
CA TRP A 9 12.09 -37.11 16.65
C TRP A 9 13.20 -36.48 15.80
N ALA A 10 13.00 -36.41 14.48
CA ALA A 10 13.94 -35.78 13.56
C ALA A 10 14.06 -34.27 13.80
N ALA A 11 12.94 -33.56 13.95
CA ALA A 11 12.90 -32.13 14.23
C ALA A 11 13.57 -31.78 15.57
N LYS A 12 13.29 -32.55 16.65
CA LYS A 12 13.96 -32.35 17.95
C LYS A 12 15.46 -32.66 17.92
N LYS A 13 15.91 -33.60 17.09
CA LYS A 13 17.36 -33.90 16.95
C LYS A 13 18.10 -32.86 16.12
N VAL A 14 17.45 -32.26 15.13
CA VAL A 14 18.06 -31.26 14.25
C VAL A 14 18.09 -29.88 14.90
N LEU A 15 17.02 -29.50 15.63
CA LEU A 15 16.86 -28.14 16.14
C LEU A 15 16.95 -28.03 17.67
N GLY A 16 16.74 -29.14 18.41
CA GLY A 16 16.86 -29.12 19.88
C GLY A 16 15.93 -28.10 20.55
N PRO A 17 16.31 -27.51 21.70
CA PRO A 17 15.50 -26.51 22.41
C PRO A 17 15.20 -25.25 21.58
N THR A 18 15.99 -24.97 20.55
CA THR A 18 15.73 -23.88 19.59
C THR A 18 14.38 -24.01 18.88
N LEU A 19 13.84 -25.23 18.70
CA LEU A 19 12.53 -25.42 18.08
C LEU A 19 11.40 -24.87 18.96
N ASP A 20 11.50 -25.06 20.28
CA ASP A 20 10.50 -24.58 21.24
C ASP A 20 10.59 -23.05 21.38
N GLU A 21 11.80 -22.50 21.42
CA GLU A 21 12.03 -21.04 21.45
C GLU A 21 11.51 -20.34 20.18
N VAL A 22 11.83 -20.90 19.01
CA VAL A 22 11.34 -20.39 17.72
C VAL A 22 9.80 -20.46 17.66
N GLY A 23 9.19 -21.56 18.12
CA GLY A 23 7.74 -21.70 18.18
C GLY A 23 7.07 -20.65 19.07
N GLU A 24 7.64 -20.37 20.24
CA GLU A 24 7.16 -19.34 21.16
C GLU A 24 7.32 -17.93 20.57
N ASP A 25 8.43 -17.65 19.88
CA ASP A 25 8.65 -16.38 19.18
C ASP A 25 7.62 -16.16 18.06
N PHE A 26 7.36 -17.17 17.23
CA PHE A 26 6.31 -17.10 16.20
C PHE A 26 4.93 -16.86 16.81
N ARG A 27 4.61 -17.55 17.91
CA ARG A 27 3.34 -17.36 18.63
C ARG A 27 3.20 -15.93 19.14
N ARG A 28 4.26 -15.37 19.72
CA ARG A 28 4.28 -13.99 20.24
C ARG A 28 4.10 -12.96 19.13
N LEU A 29 4.84 -13.12 18.02
CA LEU A 29 4.71 -12.27 16.83
C LEU A 29 3.29 -12.32 16.27
N TYR A 30 2.73 -13.51 16.11
CA TYR A 30 1.36 -13.70 15.65
C TYR A 30 0.34 -12.99 16.55
N ILE A 31 0.38 -13.19 17.87
CA ILE A 31 -0.56 -12.56 18.80
C ILE A 31 -0.48 -11.03 18.70
N THR A 32 0.74 -10.49 18.72
CA THR A 32 0.98 -9.04 18.69
C THR A 32 0.51 -8.43 17.37
N GLY A 33 0.85 -9.08 16.25
CA GLY A 33 0.44 -8.64 14.92
C GLY A 33 -1.07 -8.73 14.74
N ARG A 34 -1.70 -9.83 15.18
CA ARG A 34 -3.16 -10.00 15.14
C ARG A 34 -3.88 -8.87 15.89
N GLU A 35 -3.44 -8.56 17.11
CA GLU A 35 -4.02 -7.45 17.88
C GLU A 35 -3.82 -6.10 17.19
N LYS A 36 -2.66 -5.86 16.57
CA LYS A 36 -2.41 -4.66 15.78
C LYS A 36 -3.36 -4.55 14.60
N LEU A 37 -3.59 -5.63 13.85
CA LEU A 37 -4.53 -5.64 12.73
C LEU A 37 -5.97 -5.34 13.19
N ILE A 38 -6.41 -5.94 14.29
CA ILE A 38 -7.74 -5.66 14.87
C ILE A 38 -7.86 -4.19 15.27
N ARG A 39 -6.85 -3.61 15.92
CA ARG A 39 -6.84 -2.17 16.28
C ARG A 39 -6.90 -1.27 15.04
N ILE A 40 -6.14 -1.58 13.99
CA ILE A 40 -6.16 -0.82 12.73
C ILE A 40 -7.55 -0.93 12.07
N ALA A 41 -8.12 -2.13 12.02
CA ALA A 41 -9.45 -2.34 11.48
C ALA A 41 -10.49 -1.52 12.25
N GLN A 42 -10.47 -1.58 13.59
CA GLN A 42 -11.34 -0.79 14.46
C GLN A 42 -11.22 0.72 14.20
N ARG A 43 -10.00 1.23 14.01
CA ARG A 43 -9.76 2.66 13.71
C ARG A 43 -10.36 3.10 12.37
N LYS A 44 -10.38 2.20 11.37
CA LYS A 44 -10.93 2.47 10.03
C LYS A 44 -12.45 2.27 9.94
N ILE A 45 -13.07 1.75 10.99
CA ILE A 45 -14.52 1.54 11.08
C ILE A 45 -15.15 2.82 11.66
N PRO A 46 -16.08 3.49 10.94
CA PRO A 46 -16.72 4.71 11.45
C PRO A 46 -17.60 4.47 12.69
N ASP A 47 -18.31 3.33 12.72
CA ASP A 47 -19.15 2.90 13.82
C ASP A 47 -18.97 1.39 14.05
N ILE A 48 -18.45 1.01 15.23
CA ILE A 48 -18.21 -0.39 15.58
C ILE A 48 -19.49 -1.12 15.97
N GLU A 49 -20.53 -0.37 16.38
CA GLU A 49 -21.84 -0.89 16.78
C GLU A 49 -22.83 -0.94 15.61
N ASP A 50 -22.35 -0.78 14.37
CA ASP A 50 -23.14 -0.80 13.12
C ASP A 50 -23.81 -2.17 12.81
N GLY A 51 -23.54 -3.19 13.63
CA GLY A 51 -24.04 -4.55 13.48
C GLY A 51 -23.40 -5.35 12.35
N ASN A 52 -22.42 -4.78 11.63
CA ASN A 52 -21.70 -5.50 10.58
C ASN A 52 -20.65 -6.44 11.18
N VAL A 53 -20.47 -7.59 10.57
CA VAL A 53 -19.49 -8.60 11.00
C VAL A 53 -18.57 -8.95 9.84
N ALA A 54 -17.29 -9.17 10.14
CA ALA A 54 -16.29 -9.52 9.14
C ALA A 54 -16.59 -10.89 8.53
N ASN A 55 -16.40 -11.02 7.23
CA ASN A 55 -16.46 -12.32 6.58
C ASN A 55 -15.38 -13.26 7.13
N LEU A 56 -15.78 -14.46 7.57
CA LEU A 56 -14.88 -15.40 8.26
C LEU A 56 -13.74 -15.91 7.38
N ARG A 57 -13.99 -16.10 6.07
CA ARG A 57 -12.95 -16.55 5.13
C ARG A 57 -11.91 -15.46 4.91
N VAL A 58 -12.36 -14.24 4.68
CA VAL A 58 -11.47 -13.07 4.53
C VAL A 58 -10.69 -12.82 5.82
N ALA A 59 -11.35 -12.85 6.98
CA ALA A 59 -10.72 -12.66 8.28
C ALA A 59 -9.67 -13.76 8.56
N ALA A 60 -9.97 -15.02 8.26
CA ALA A 60 -9.00 -16.11 8.44
C ALA A 60 -7.72 -15.87 7.62
N ASP A 61 -7.86 -15.53 6.34
CA ASP A 61 -6.72 -15.25 5.47
C ASP A 61 -5.92 -14.02 5.92
N VAL A 62 -6.62 -12.94 6.28
CA VAL A 62 -6.00 -11.70 6.76
C VAL A 62 -5.22 -11.94 8.05
N LEU A 63 -5.81 -12.64 9.03
CA LEU A 63 -5.15 -12.87 10.31
C LEU A 63 -4.00 -13.85 10.18
N ALA A 64 -4.12 -14.89 9.34
CA ALA A 64 -3.06 -15.87 9.13
C ALA A 64 -1.82 -15.24 8.47
N ASN A 65 -2.01 -14.40 7.45
CA ASN A 65 -0.89 -13.85 6.67
C ASN A 65 -0.45 -12.48 7.18
N GLY A 66 -1.39 -11.61 7.54
CA GLY A 66 -1.09 -10.26 7.96
C GLY A 66 -0.48 -10.17 9.34
N ALA A 67 -0.83 -11.06 10.28
CA ALA A 67 -0.29 -10.99 11.64
C ALA A 67 1.24 -11.16 11.67
N MET A 68 1.78 -12.00 10.81
CA MET A 68 3.23 -12.21 10.70
C MET A 68 3.95 -11.06 9.98
N ALA A 69 3.23 -10.25 9.18
CA ALA A 69 3.78 -9.11 8.44
C ALA A 69 3.49 -7.76 9.09
N ALA A 70 2.83 -7.75 10.26
CA ALA A 70 2.31 -6.53 10.89
C ALA A 70 3.39 -5.68 11.60
N ASP A 71 4.62 -6.19 11.71
CA ASP A 71 5.79 -5.41 12.13
C ASP A 71 6.06 -4.25 11.15
N ASN A 72 5.72 -4.45 9.87
CA ASN A 72 5.72 -3.40 8.87
C ASN A 72 4.39 -2.63 8.84
N GLU A 73 4.46 -1.30 9.01
CA GLU A 73 3.26 -0.45 9.06
C GLU A 73 2.41 -0.50 7.79
N VAL A 74 3.03 -0.55 6.59
CA VAL A 74 2.22 -0.60 5.36
C VAL A 74 1.47 -1.92 5.25
N CYS A 75 2.09 -3.04 5.60
CA CYS A 75 1.41 -4.32 5.62
C CYS A 75 0.24 -4.31 6.61
N ALA A 76 0.48 -3.81 7.82
CA ALA A 76 -0.54 -3.74 8.86
C ALA A 76 -1.75 -2.90 8.43
N GLU A 77 -1.52 -1.78 7.74
CA GLU A 77 -2.57 -0.88 7.23
C GLU A 77 -3.41 -1.53 6.12
N TYR A 78 -2.79 -2.25 5.18
CA TYR A 78 -3.53 -2.96 4.13
C TYR A 78 -4.35 -4.12 4.68
N PHE A 79 -3.74 -4.98 5.50
CA PHE A 79 -4.44 -6.12 6.09
C PHE A 79 -5.55 -5.67 7.05
N GLY A 80 -5.30 -4.67 7.91
CA GLY A 80 -6.31 -4.11 8.80
C GLY A 80 -7.45 -3.42 8.03
N GLY A 81 -7.14 -2.73 6.93
CA GLY A 81 -8.14 -2.16 6.02
C GLY A 81 -9.02 -3.22 5.37
N LEU A 82 -8.44 -4.29 4.84
CA LEU A 82 -9.18 -5.42 4.26
C LEU A 82 -10.08 -6.11 5.30
N LEU A 83 -9.62 -6.25 6.54
CA LEU A 83 -10.44 -6.79 7.62
C LEU A 83 -11.66 -5.90 7.89
N ALA A 84 -11.45 -4.59 8.00
CA ALA A 84 -12.54 -3.62 8.17
C ALA A 84 -13.52 -3.63 6.99
N ALA A 85 -13.00 -3.63 5.76
CA ALA A 85 -13.79 -3.63 4.53
C ALA A 85 -14.60 -4.91 4.32
N SER A 86 -14.20 -6.03 4.93
CA SER A 86 -14.90 -7.32 4.82
C SER A 86 -16.19 -7.39 5.63
N ARG A 87 -16.51 -6.34 6.39
CA ARG A 87 -17.67 -6.31 7.28
C ARG A 87 -18.96 -6.05 6.50
N THR A 88 -19.92 -6.95 6.65
CA THR A 88 -21.27 -6.83 6.08
C THR A 88 -22.31 -7.26 7.11
N LYS A 89 -23.59 -6.92 6.88
CA LYS A 89 -24.67 -7.23 7.83
C LYS A 89 -24.80 -8.72 8.13
N ASP A 90 -24.55 -9.58 7.14
CA ASP A 90 -24.66 -11.03 7.29
C ASP A 90 -23.30 -11.74 7.40
N GLY A 91 -22.19 -11.02 7.19
CA GLY A 91 -20.84 -11.57 7.24
C GLY A 91 -20.51 -12.54 6.11
N LYS A 92 -21.28 -12.56 5.01
CA LYS A 92 -21.13 -13.58 3.96
C LYS A 92 -20.38 -13.10 2.72
N ASP A 93 -20.21 -11.80 2.56
CA ASP A 93 -19.51 -11.24 1.41
C ASP A 93 -18.00 -11.54 1.47
N ASP A 94 -17.54 -12.47 0.64
CA ASP A 94 -16.13 -12.83 0.47
C ASP A 94 -15.49 -12.21 -0.79
N SER A 95 -16.11 -11.20 -1.39
CA SER A 95 -15.61 -10.52 -2.61
C SER A 95 -14.21 -9.90 -2.46
N LEU A 96 -13.72 -9.71 -1.23
CA LEU A 96 -12.37 -9.23 -0.95
C LEU A 96 -11.28 -10.30 -1.05
N THR A 97 -11.61 -11.60 -1.14
CA THR A 97 -10.58 -12.66 -1.21
C THR A 97 -9.51 -12.41 -2.30
N PRO A 98 -9.85 -11.99 -3.54
CA PRO A 98 -8.83 -11.68 -4.54
C PRO A 98 -7.90 -10.52 -4.15
N LEU A 99 -8.40 -9.53 -3.41
CA LEU A 99 -7.56 -8.42 -2.92
C LEU A 99 -6.63 -8.89 -1.81
N VAL A 100 -7.08 -9.78 -0.93
CA VAL A 100 -6.21 -10.42 0.07
C VAL A 100 -5.11 -11.23 -0.61
N ASP A 101 -5.44 -12.00 -1.66
CA ASP A 101 -4.45 -12.75 -2.45
C ASP A 101 -3.36 -11.85 -3.05
N VAL A 102 -3.75 -10.69 -3.55
CA VAL A 102 -2.79 -9.72 -4.08
C VAL A 102 -1.90 -9.18 -2.96
N VAL A 103 -2.46 -8.72 -1.84
CA VAL A 103 -1.66 -8.18 -0.73
C VAL A 103 -0.68 -9.22 -0.17
N LYS A 104 -1.10 -10.49 -0.03
CA LYS A 104 -0.23 -11.60 0.40
C LYS A 104 0.97 -11.81 -0.53
N SER A 105 0.81 -11.46 -1.80
CA SER A 105 1.83 -11.69 -2.83
C SER A 105 2.81 -10.55 -3.04
N LEU A 106 2.63 -9.42 -2.33
CA LEU A 106 3.44 -8.23 -2.45
C LEU A 106 4.42 -8.08 -1.29
N SER A 107 5.61 -7.57 -1.58
CA SER A 107 6.54 -7.12 -0.54
C SER A 107 6.01 -5.85 0.14
N SER A 108 6.55 -5.52 1.31
CA SER A 108 6.25 -4.26 1.97
C SER A 108 6.67 -3.04 1.14
N GLU A 109 7.74 -3.14 0.35
CA GLU A 109 8.14 -2.07 -0.57
C GLU A 109 7.10 -1.89 -1.69
N GLN A 110 6.61 -2.97 -2.29
CA GLN A 110 5.60 -2.93 -3.33
C GLN A 110 4.28 -2.34 -2.80
N LEU A 111 3.87 -2.72 -1.59
CA LEU A 111 2.70 -2.13 -0.93
C LEU A 111 2.92 -0.63 -0.64
N ARG A 112 4.15 -0.22 -0.32
CA ARG A 112 4.48 1.19 -0.11
C ARG A 112 4.43 1.99 -1.40
N ILE A 113 5.01 1.48 -2.49
CA ILE A 113 4.94 2.12 -3.81
C ILE A 113 3.49 2.20 -4.28
N HIS A 114 2.70 1.14 -4.10
CA HIS A 114 1.26 1.17 -4.37
C HIS A 114 0.57 2.25 -3.53
N TYR A 115 0.83 2.29 -2.23
CA TYR A 115 0.28 3.33 -1.36
C TYR A 115 0.65 4.73 -1.84
N TRP A 116 1.92 5.00 -2.13
CA TRP A 116 2.38 6.30 -2.64
C TRP A 116 1.67 6.69 -3.93
N ALA A 117 1.64 5.82 -4.93
CA ALA A 117 1.02 6.09 -6.22
C ALA A 117 -0.48 6.42 -6.06
N TYR A 118 -1.23 5.57 -5.36
CA TYR A 118 -2.67 5.73 -5.24
C TYR A 118 -3.08 6.84 -4.27
N HIS A 119 -2.30 7.06 -3.22
CA HIS A 119 -2.56 8.12 -2.25
C HIS A 119 -2.24 9.51 -2.81
N THR A 120 -1.11 9.66 -3.51
CA THR A 120 -0.79 10.93 -4.20
C THR A 120 -1.76 11.21 -5.33
N LEU A 121 -2.16 10.19 -6.11
CA LEU A 121 -3.22 10.33 -7.10
C LEU A 121 -4.54 10.79 -6.45
N ASN A 122 -4.94 10.17 -5.35
CA ASN A 122 -6.14 10.57 -4.61
C ASN A 122 -6.06 12.04 -4.14
N LYS A 123 -4.93 12.45 -3.54
CA LYS A 123 -4.70 13.85 -3.11
C LYS A 123 -4.77 14.82 -4.29
N ALA A 124 -4.12 14.50 -5.42
CA ALA A 124 -4.14 15.32 -6.63
C ALA A 124 -5.56 15.47 -7.21
N LEU A 125 -6.32 14.36 -7.27
CA LEU A 125 -7.69 14.38 -7.77
C LEU A 125 -8.64 15.16 -6.85
N LEU A 126 -8.42 15.11 -5.53
CA LEU A 126 -9.17 15.91 -4.55
C LEU A 126 -8.89 17.41 -4.66
N ALA A 127 -7.74 17.81 -5.21
CA ALA A 127 -7.39 19.21 -5.47
C ALA A 127 -8.09 19.79 -6.71
N LEU A 128 -8.49 18.95 -7.67
CA LEU A 128 -9.16 19.40 -8.91
C LEU A 128 -10.52 20.08 -8.65
N ARG A 129 -10.84 21.09 -9.46
CA ARG A 129 -12.11 21.83 -9.45
C ARG A 129 -12.59 22.04 -10.90
N PRO A 130 -13.75 21.46 -11.31
CA PRO A 130 -14.60 20.54 -10.56
C PRO A 130 -13.90 19.20 -10.27
N ARG A 131 -14.39 18.44 -9.28
CA ARG A 131 -13.87 17.10 -9.01
C ARG A 131 -14.31 16.13 -10.10
N PRO A 132 -13.41 15.33 -10.68
CA PRO A 132 -13.79 14.36 -11.70
C PRO A 132 -14.58 13.20 -11.08
N LYS A 133 -15.41 12.57 -11.91
CA LYS A 133 -15.94 11.23 -11.60
C LYS A 133 -14.80 10.22 -11.72
N VAL A 134 -14.87 9.12 -10.98
CA VAL A 134 -13.86 8.04 -10.98
C VAL A 134 -13.60 7.52 -12.41
N ALA A 135 -14.64 7.41 -13.24
CA ALA A 135 -14.51 6.95 -14.63
C ALA A 135 -13.74 7.92 -15.54
N GLU A 136 -13.79 9.22 -15.24
CA GLU A 136 -13.22 10.31 -16.03
C GLU A 136 -11.90 10.84 -15.41
N ALA A 137 -11.56 10.38 -14.21
CA ALA A 137 -10.41 10.84 -13.47
C ALA A 137 -9.10 10.51 -14.20
N PRO A 138 -8.14 11.44 -14.27
CA PRO A 138 -6.77 11.14 -14.67
C PRO A 138 -6.26 9.92 -13.89
N ARG A 139 -5.59 9.01 -14.59
CA ARG A 139 -5.01 7.80 -14.01
C ARG A 139 -3.49 7.85 -13.89
N ARG A 140 -2.88 8.83 -14.55
CA ARG A 140 -1.44 9.03 -14.52
C ARG A 140 -1.08 9.94 -13.37
N ILE A 141 -0.03 9.58 -12.64
CA ILE A 141 0.52 10.38 -11.56
C ILE A 141 2.04 10.30 -11.58
N PHE A 142 2.68 11.43 -11.35
CA PHE A 142 4.10 11.57 -11.10
C PHE A 142 4.25 11.86 -9.61
N PHE A 143 5.17 11.18 -8.93
CA PHE A 143 5.47 11.47 -7.53
C PHE A 143 6.96 11.32 -7.26
N GLN A 144 7.45 12.09 -6.30
CA GLN A 144 8.82 12.01 -5.82
C GLN A 144 9.08 10.63 -5.21
N TYR A 145 10.14 9.98 -5.65
CA TYR A 145 10.59 8.74 -5.03
C TYR A 145 11.38 9.05 -3.75
N LEU A 146 11.01 8.39 -2.65
CA LEU A 146 11.61 8.66 -1.33
C LEU A 146 12.74 7.70 -0.93
N GLY A 147 13.04 6.67 -1.72
CA GLY A 147 14.20 5.82 -1.49
C GLY A 147 15.50 6.47 -1.99
N PRO A 148 16.64 5.77 -1.86
CA PRO A 148 17.94 6.29 -2.29
C PRO A 148 17.92 6.73 -3.77
N PRO A 149 18.49 7.88 -4.14
CA PRO A 149 18.44 8.40 -5.51
C PRO A 149 19.03 7.43 -6.54
N ASP A 150 20.10 6.72 -6.16
CA ASP A 150 20.77 5.71 -7.00
C ASP A 150 19.94 4.43 -7.19
N SER A 151 18.87 4.27 -6.41
CA SER A 151 18.01 3.09 -6.43
C SER A 151 16.79 3.23 -7.33
N ALA A 152 16.54 4.39 -7.97
CA ALA A 152 15.37 4.59 -8.83
C ALA A 152 15.26 3.55 -9.97
N SER A 153 16.38 3.00 -10.44
CA SER A 153 16.45 1.88 -11.39
C SER A 153 16.31 0.51 -10.73
N GLY A 154 16.60 0.37 -9.43
CA GLY A 154 16.39 -0.84 -8.62
C GLY A 154 14.92 -1.20 -8.42
N HIS A 155 14.00 -0.22 -8.46
CA HIS A 155 12.56 -0.43 -8.26
C HIS A 155 11.80 -0.88 -9.51
N LEU A 156 12.48 -1.03 -10.65
CA LEU A 156 11.87 -1.57 -11.86
C LEU A 156 11.31 -2.98 -11.64
N GLY A 157 11.93 -3.76 -10.74
CA GLY A 157 11.41 -5.06 -10.30
C GLY A 157 10.06 -4.92 -9.60
N ASP A 158 9.97 -4.05 -8.60
CA ASP A 158 8.74 -3.83 -7.83
C ASP A 158 7.61 -3.26 -8.69
N LEU A 159 7.92 -2.29 -9.55
CA LEU A 159 6.95 -1.76 -10.51
C LEU A 159 6.47 -2.82 -11.52
N SER A 160 7.37 -3.72 -11.95
CA SER A 160 7.00 -4.83 -12.82
C SER A 160 6.06 -5.81 -12.13
N VAL A 161 6.26 -6.07 -10.83
CA VAL A 161 5.36 -6.91 -10.02
C VAL A 161 3.99 -6.24 -9.87
N LEU A 162 3.95 -4.94 -9.55
CA LEU A 162 2.68 -4.21 -9.47
C LEU A 162 1.90 -4.27 -10.79
N ARG A 163 2.61 -4.14 -11.92
CA ARG A 163 2.00 -4.29 -13.25
C ARG A 163 1.49 -5.71 -13.50
N GLN A 164 2.29 -6.73 -13.18
CA GLN A 164 1.88 -8.13 -13.33
C GLN A 164 0.65 -8.50 -12.47
N ARG A 165 0.49 -7.85 -11.31
CA ARG A 165 -0.69 -8.00 -10.45
C ARG A 165 -1.89 -7.15 -10.90
N GLY A 166 -1.77 -6.44 -12.03
CA GLY A 166 -2.83 -5.58 -12.56
C GLY A 166 -3.09 -4.35 -11.70
N LEU A 167 -2.17 -3.98 -10.81
CA LEU A 167 -2.30 -2.82 -9.93
C LEU A 167 -1.86 -1.53 -10.60
N ILE A 168 -1.07 -1.59 -11.66
CA ILE A 168 -0.70 -0.45 -12.50
C ILE A 168 -0.66 -0.91 -13.95
N GLU A 169 -0.96 -0.03 -14.89
CA GLU A 169 -0.91 -0.32 -16.33
C GLU A 169 0.52 -0.17 -16.83
N SER A 170 1.16 0.93 -16.47
CA SER A 170 2.54 1.24 -16.84
C SER A 170 3.25 2.01 -15.74
N ALA A 171 4.57 1.98 -15.78
CA ALA A 171 5.41 2.79 -14.92
C ALA A 171 6.69 3.24 -15.63
N ARG A 172 7.19 4.40 -15.26
CA ARG A 172 8.50 4.92 -15.65
C ARG A 172 9.19 5.54 -14.45
N THR A 173 10.52 5.53 -14.45
CA THR A 173 11.31 6.24 -13.44
C THR A 173 12.23 7.23 -14.14
N GLY A 174 12.58 8.30 -13.44
CA GLY A 174 13.52 9.29 -13.94
C GLY A 174 14.25 10.00 -12.81
N LEU A 175 15.37 10.62 -13.17
CA LEU A 175 16.24 11.35 -12.24
C LEU A 175 16.59 12.74 -12.83
N PRO A 176 15.60 13.61 -13.04
CA PRO A 176 15.81 14.94 -13.55
C PRO A 176 16.69 15.74 -12.59
N VAL A 177 17.58 16.55 -13.16
CA VAL A 177 18.39 17.52 -12.41
C VAL A 177 17.82 18.90 -12.65
N ILE A 178 17.43 19.58 -11.57
CA ILE A 178 16.93 20.95 -11.61
C ILE A 178 17.92 21.92 -10.98
N ARG A 179 17.94 23.15 -11.50
CA ARG A 179 18.73 24.26 -10.97
C ARG A 179 17.80 25.32 -10.39
N SER A 180 18.05 25.71 -9.14
CA SER A 180 17.40 26.87 -8.53
C SER A 180 17.85 28.16 -9.23
N LYS A 181 16.90 29.05 -9.56
CA LYS A 181 17.22 30.37 -10.12
C LYS A 181 17.71 31.38 -9.08
N SER A 182 17.42 31.16 -7.79
CA SER A 182 17.74 32.10 -6.73
C SER A 182 19.19 31.96 -6.24
N ASP A 183 19.70 30.73 -6.14
CA ASP A 183 21.03 30.44 -5.61
C ASP A 183 21.90 29.57 -6.54
N GLY A 184 21.38 29.16 -7.69
CA GLY A 184 22.12 28.37 -8.69
C GLY A 184 22.40 26.92 -8.28
N ARG A 185 21.89 26.45 -7.14
CA ARG A 185 22.12 25.08 -6.68
C ARG A 185 21.41 24.07 -7.58
N GLU A 186 22.06 22.93 -7.77
CA GLU A 186 21.52 21.81 -8.53
C GLU A 186 21.17 20.66 -7.60
N TRP A 187 20.05 20.00 -7.84
CA TRP A 187 19.73 18.74 -7.18
C TRP A 187 18.93 17.82 -8.09
N ALA A 188 19.09 16.52 -7.85
CA ALA A 188 18.35 15.49 -8.53
C ALA A 188 16.99 15.25 -7.84
N VAL A 189 15.94 15.11 -8.63
CA VAL A 189 14.58 14.82 -8.14
C VAL A 189 14.15 13.45 -8.66
N PRO A 190 14.53 12.34 -8.00
CA PRO A 190 14.09 11.02 -8.45
C PRO A 190 12.57 10.95 -8.41
N TYR A 191 11.97 10.45 -9.49
CA TYR A 191 10.53 10.31 -9.59
C TYR A 191 10.10 8.95 -10.13
N VAL A 192 8.86 8.61 -9.81
CA VAL A 192 8.12 7.53 -10.44
C VAL A 192 6.88 8.11 -11.11
N GLU A 193 6.67 7.74 -12.36
CA GLU A 193 5.42 7.89 -13.09
C GLU A 193 4.69 6.56 -13.07
N VAL A 194 3.41 6.58 -12.70
CA VAL A 194 2.53 5.41 -12.71
C VAL A 194 1.25 5.75 -13.45
N GLU A 195 0.77 4.81 -14.26
CA GLU A 195 -0.61 4.81 -14.76
C GLU A 195 -1.44 3.80 -13.97
N ALA A 196 -2.40 4.28 -13.19
CA ALA A 196 -3.23 3.51 -12.28
C ALA A 196 -4.30 2.68 -13.00
N THR A 197 -4.65 1.53 -12.43
CA THR A 197 -5.77 0.69 -12.87
C THR A 197 -6.96 0.84 -11.93
N SER A 198 -8.15 0.49 -12.41
CA SER A 198 -9.34 0.41 -11.55
C SER A 198 -9.15 -0.61 -10.42
N PHE A 199 -8.42 -1.70 -10.69
CA PHE A 199 -8.17 -2.74 -9.71
C PHE A 199 -7.23 -2.28 -8.58
N GLY A 200 -6.18 -1.52 -8.89
CA GLY A 200 -5.35 -0.91 -7.85
C GLY A 200 -6.07 0.18 -7.07
N MET A 201 -6.95 0.97 -7.71
CA MET A 201 -7.83 1.91 -6.99
C MET A 201 -8.76 1.16 -6.02
N MET A 202 -9.30 0.02 -6.44
CA MET A 202 -10.15 -0.83 -5.62
C MET A 202 -9.40 -1.38 -4.40
N LEU A 203 -8.16 -1.85 -4.60
CA LEU A 203 -7.31 -2.29 -3.50
C LEU A 203 -7.00 -1.15 -2.53
N TYR A 204 -6.65 0.02 -3.05
CA TYR A 204 -6.41 1.22 -2.24
C TYR A 204 -7.67 1.60 -1.44
N ALA A 205 -8.85 1.62 -2.07
CA ALA A 205 -10.11 1.91 -1.39
C ALA A 205 -10.42 0.88 -0.29
N ALA A 206 -10.18 -0.41 -0.54
CA ALA A 206 -10.36 -1.45 0.46
C ALA A 206 -9.41 -1.29 1.65
N ALA A 207 -8.14 -0.92 1.42
CA ALA A 207 -7.18 -0.63 2.48
C ALA A 207 -7.60 0.55 3.39
N PHE A 208 -8.53 1.39 2.93
CA PHE A 208 -9.13 2.50 3.68
C PHE A 208 -10.55 2.22 4.18
N ASN A 209 -11.06 0.99 4.07
CA ASN A 209 -12.46 0.66 4.39
C ASN A 209 -13.48 1.54 3.61
N ASN A 210 -13.17 1.84 2.35
CA ASN A 210 -13.94 2.76 1.52
C ASN A 210 -14.44 2.11 0.20
N LEU A 211 -14.38 0.77 0.10
CA LEU A 211 -14.70 0.05 -1.12
C LEU A 211 -16.17 0.23 -1.55
N MET A 212 -17.11 0.11 -0.61
CA MET A 212 -18.54 0.22 -0.90
C MET A 212 -18.89 1.59 -1.50
N TRP A 213 -18.29 2.67 -0.99
CA TRP A 213 -18.50 4.02 -1.54
C TRP A 213 -17.88 4.20 -2.92
N TRP A 214 -16.69 3.65 -3.12
CA TRP A 214 -16.02 3.66 -4.43
C TRP A 214 -16.90 2.99 -5.49
N GLN A 215 -17.55 1.88 -5.13
CA GLN A 215 -18.49 1.17 -6.02
C GLN A 215 -19.82 1.92 -6.20
N ALA A 216 -20.36 2.54 -5.15
CA ALA A 216 -21.73 3.09 -5.17
C ALA A 216 -21.85 4.50 -5.76
N ILE A 217 -20.90 5.41 -5.48
CA ILE A 217 -21.03 6.82 -5.87
C ILE A 217 -20.14 7.16 -7.07
N GLY A 218 -19.04 6.44 -7.28
CA GLY A 218 -18.10 6.75 -8.36
C GLY A 218 -17.50 8.16 -8.26
N THR A 219 -17.47 8.75 -7.06
CA THR A 219 -16.78 10.01 -6.76
C THR A 219 -15.74 9.83 -5.66
N ILE A 220 -14.70 10.65 -5.71
CA ILE A 220 -13.57 10.62 -4.78
C ILE A 220 -13.97 11.34 -3.49
N ARG A 221 -13.98 10.64 -2.34
CA ARG A 221 -14.32 11.20 -1.02
C ARG A 221 -13.13 11.90 -0.38
N THR A 222 -13.42 12.93 0.41
CA THR A 222 -12.44 13.67 1.25
C THR A 222 -12.36 13.20 2.69
N GLU A 223 -13.30 12.35 3.13
CA GLU A 223 -13.76 12.37 4.52
C GLU A 223 -13.01 11.38 5.43
N HIS A 224 -12.25 10.44 4.87
CA HIS A 224 -11.63 9.35 5.64
C HIS A 224 -10.24 8.92 5.13
N HIS A 225 -9.50 9.82 4.47
CA HIS A 225 -8.15 9.50 3.98
C HIS A 225 -7.08 10.18 4.84
N GLU A 226 -7.10 9.89 6.14
CA GLU A 226 -5.92 10.17 6.97
C GLU A 226 -4.75 9.35 6.45
N ASP A 227 -3.56 9.96 6.45
CA ASP A 227 -2.35 9.29 6.01
C ASP A 227 -2.11 8.05 6.89
N PHE A 228 -1.63 6.96 6.29
CA PHE A 228 -1.22 5.78 7.04
C PHE A 228 -0.15 6.18 8.08
N PRO A 229 -0.40 5.96 9.39
CA PRO A 229 0.52 6.38 10.44
C PRO A 229 1.90 5.78 10.26
N GLY A 230 2.94 6.61 10.41
CA GLY A 230 4.33 6.16 10.33
C GLY A 230 4.83 5.83 8.92
N ILE A 231 4.06 6.10 7.87
CA ILE A 231 4.49 5.90 6.49
C ILE A 231 4.78 7.26 5.84
N PRO A 232 6.04 7.57 5.51
CA PRO A 232 6.37 8.84 4.87
C PRO A 232 5.71 8.91 3.48
N LEU A 233 5.28 10.10 3.09
CA LEU A 233 4.65 10.36 1.80
C LEU A 233 5.54 11.23 0.90
N PRO A 234 5.52 11.01 -0.42
CA PRO A 234 6.14 11.92 -1.38
C PRO A 234 5.70 13.36 -1.13
N LYS A 235 6.67 14.26 -0.98
CA LYS A 235 6.36 15.69 -0.81
C LYS A 235 5.82 16.29 -2.09
N GLY A 236 6.43 15.93 -3.22
CA GLY A 236 5.98 16.36 -4.54
C GLY A 236 5.24 15.28 -5.31
N TYR A 237 4.20 15.71 -6.02
CA TYR A 237 3.43 14.91 -6.95
C TYR A 237 2.66 15.81 -7.94
N GLY A 238 2.31 15.27 -9.11
CA GLY A 238 1.58 16.00 -10.14
C GLY A 238 1.08 15.09 -11.27
N PHE A 239 0.22 15.62 -12.15
CA PHE A 239 -0.29 14.86 -13.30
C PHE A 239 0.71 14.80 -14.47
N ASP A 240 1.75 15.64 -14.42
CA ASP A 240 2.88 15.68 -15.34
C ASP A 240 4.18 16.04 -14.61
N LEU A 241 5.32 15.91 -15.31
CA LEU A 241 6.63 16.20 -14.74
C LEU A 241 6.79 17.68 -14.30
N PRO A 242 6.37 18.70 -15.09
CA PRO A 242 6.40 20.09 -14.62
C PRO A 242 5.66 20.30 -13.30
N SER A 243 4.43 19.79 -13.18
CA SER A 243 3.63 19.91 -11.95
C SER A 243 4.30 19.22 -10.75
N LEU A 244 4.94 18.07 -10.97
CA LEU A 244 5.76 17.42 -9.93
C LEU A 244 6.91 18.33 -9.50
N LEU A 245 7.70 18.86 -10.44
CA LEU A 245 8.88 19.66 -10.10
C LEU A 245 8.49 20.96 -9.38
N GLU A 246 7.40 21.60 -9.79
CA GLU A 246 6.80 22.75 -9.08
C GLU A 246 6.39 22.38 -7.66
N SER A 247 5.79 21.20 -7.45
CA SER A 247 5.38 20.76 -6.11
C SER A 247 6.54 20.41 -5.16
N VAL A 248 7.73 20.12 -5.70
CA VAL A 248 8.93 19.83 -4.89
C VAL A 248 9.69 21.10 -4.52
N HIS A 249 9.58 22.16 -5.32
CA HIS A 249 10.38 23.37 -5.14
C HIS A 249 9.54 24.52 -4.55
N GLU A 250 9.59 24.66 -3.22
CA GLU A 250 8.89 25.73 -2.49
C GLU A 250 9.53 27.13 -2.71
N ASP A 251 10.79 27.20 -3.16
CA ASP A 251 11.62 28.42 -3.16
C ASP A 251 11.63 29.23 -4.48
N GLY A 252 10.70 28.97 -5.40
CA GLY A 252 10.48 29.80 -6.59
C GLY A 252 10.76 29.09 -7.94
N PRO A 253 11.12 29.83 -9.01
CA PRO A 253 11.27 29.24 -10.33
C PRO A 253 12.61 28.48 -10.48
N PHE A 254 12.60 27.36 -11.23
CA PHE A 254 13.77 26.52 -11.52
C PHE A 254 13.99 26.36 -13.03
N ASP A 255 15.16 25.87 -13.42
CA ASP A 255 15.46 25.42 -14.78
C ASP A 255 15.72 23.89 -14.79
N LEU A 256 15.10 23.18 -15.74
CA LEU A 256 15.39 21.77 -15.98
C LEU A 256 16.68 21.64 -16.78
N ILE A 257 17.71 21.00 -16.20
CA ILE A 257 19.03 20.88 -16.83
C ILE A 257 19.13 19.59 -17.63
N ARG A 258 18.60 18.50 -17.08
CA ARG A 258 18.70 17.15 -17.65
C ARG A 258 17.47 16.33 -17.29
N HIS A 259 17.01 15.53 -18.25
CA HIS A 259 15.98 14.50 -18.09
C HIS A 259 16.62 13.10 -18.04
#